data_AF-A0A6C0B1J8-F1
#
_entry.id   AF-A0A6C0B1J8-F1
#
_cell.length_a   1.000
_cell.length_b   1.000
_cell.length_c   1.000
_cell.angle_alpha   90.00
_cell.angle_beta   90.00
_cell.angle_gamma   90.00
#
_symmetry.space_group_name_H-M   'P 1'
#
loop_
_entity.id
_entity.type
_entity.pdbx_description
1 polymer ?
#
loop_
_entity_poly.entity_id
_entity_poly.type
_entity_poly.pdbx_seq_one_letter_code
_entity_poly.pdbx_strand_id
1 'polypeptide(L)'
;MYYNMQVIELTLAERDNYVTQIEQQIQAKRNMLLEKRRTLQNTVKENKFLNTIKHDYDSYHEYILKQKQDQIQSMNLLHQYINDIMLSGKMTDKDILQTKKEQQEILREIDTIRESLDKIVNENQ
;
A
#
# COMPACT_ATOMS: atom_id res chain seq x y z
N MET A 1 30.03 -49.07 -43.24
CA MET A 1 30.92 -48.51 -42.20
C MET A 1 30.18 -48.57 -40.87
N TYR A 2 30.54 -49.50 -39.99
CA TYR A 2 29.93 -49.60 -38.67
C TYR A 2 30.65 -48.63 -37.72
N TYR A 3 29.91 -47.70 -37.11
CA TYR A 3 30.44 -46.85 -36.05
C TYR A 3 30.73 -47.72 -34.83
N ASN A 4 32.02 -47.89 -34.53
CA ASN A 4 32.49 -48.57 -33.35
C ASN A 4 32.22 -47.66 -32.16
N MET A 5 31.12 -47.91 -31.44
CA MET A 5 30.87 -47.27 -30.15
C MET A 5 31.82 -47.90 -29.15
N GLN A 6 32.95 -47.24 -28.89
CA GLN A 6 33.83 -47.62 -27.78
C GLN A 6 33.02 -47.50 -26.49
N VAL A 7 32.60 -48.65 -25.96
CA VAL A 7 32.11 -48.73 -24.59
C VAL A 7 33.32 -48.42 -23.72
N ILE A 8 33.33 -47.23 -23.11
CA ILE A 8 34.32 -46.89 -22.10
C ILE A 8 34.07 -47.85 -20.93
N GLU A 9 34.85 -48.94 -20.86
CA GLU A 9 34.88 -49.79 -19.68
C GLU A 9 35.62 -49.05 -18.58
N LEU A 10 34.87 -48.28 -17.80
CA LEU A 10 35.36 -47.74 -16.54
C LEU A 10 35.84 -48.90 -15.67
N THR A 11 37.04 -48.77 -15.13
CA THR A 11 37.57 -49.66 -14.09
C THR A 11 36.68 -49.60 -12.85
N LEU A 12 36.73 -50.63 -12.00
CA LEU A 12 35.95 -50.67 -10.76
C LEU A 12 36.17 -49.40 -9.91
N ALA A 13 37.43 -48.95 -9.80
CA ALA A 13 37.79 -47.74 -9.06
C ALA A 13 37.20 -46.46 -9.67
N GLU A 14 37.14 -46.34 -11.00
CA GLU A 14 36.53 -45.19 -11.68
C GLU A 14 35.01 -45.17 -11.51
N ARG A 15 34.36 -46.34 -11.52
CA ARG A 15 32.92 -46.48 -11.24
C ARG A 15 32.61 -46.07 -9.80
N ASP A 16 33.40 -46.54 -8.83
CA ASP A 16 33.22 -46.20 -7.42
C ASP A 16 33.43 -44.69 -7.17
N ASN A 17 34.41 -44.08 -7.84
CA ASN A 17 34.60 -42.63 -7.78
C ASN A 17 33.40 -41.88 -8.36
N TYR A 18 32.88 -42.32 -9.51
CA TYR A 18 31.71 -41.70 -10.14
C TYR A 18 30.45 -41.81 -9.26
N VAL A 19 30.21 -42.96 -8.63
CA VAL A 19 29.12 -43.14 -7.66
C VAL A 19 29.28 -42.18 -6.48
N THR A 20 30.50 -42.09 -5.93
CA THR A 20 30.79 -41.17 -4.82
C THR A 20 30.50 -39.71 -5.21
N GLN A 21 30.88 -39.30 -6.42
CA GLN A 21 30.59 -37.96 -6.93
C GLN A 21 29.09 -37.72 -7.09
N ILE A 22 28.34 -38.70 -7.61
CA ILE A 22 26.89 -38.60 -7.73
C ILE A 22 26.24 -38.44 -6.35
N GLU A 23 26.66 -39.23 -5.35
CA GLU A 23 26.14 -39.13 -4.00
C GLU A 23 26.39 -37.75 -3.37
N GLN A 24 27.61 -37.22 -3.56
CA GLN A 24 27.95 -35.87 -3.13
C GLN A 24 27.08 -34.81 -3.79
N GLN A 25 26.84 -34.92 -5.11
CA GLN A 25 25.98 -34.00 -5.86
C GLN A 25 24.52 -34.10 -5.42
N ILE A 26 24.01 -35.32 -5.16
CA ILE A 26 22.67 -35.54 -4.61
C ILE A 26 22.55 -34.85 -3.25
N GLN A 27 23.54 -35.01 -2.38
CA GLN A 27 23.51 -34.40 -1.06
C GLN A 27 23.60 -32.87 -1.13
N ALA A 28 24.44 -32.32 -2.01
CA ALA A 28 24.53 -30.88 -2.24
C ALA A 28 23.19 -30.31 -2.73
N LYS A 29 22.53 -30.97 -3.69
CA LYS A 29 21.21 -30.56 -4.18
C LYS A 29 20.12 -30.65 -3.11
N ARG A 30 20.15 -31.67 -2.25
CA ARG A 30 19.23 -31.78 -1.11
C ARG A 30 19.40 -30.61 -0.15
N ASN A 31 20.63 -30.29 0.22
CA ASN A 31 20.92 -29.15 1.09
C ASN A 31 20.47 -27.83 0.46
N MET A 32 20.75 -27.62 -0.83
CA MET A 32 20.29 -26.45 -1.57
C MET A 32 18.77 -26.32 -1.59
N LEU A 33 18.03 -27.41 -1.78
CA LEU A 33 16.56 -27.41 -1.75
C LEU A 33 16.01 -27.04 -0.37
N LEU A 34 16.62 -27.55 0.70
CA LEU A 34 16.24 -27.21 2.07
C LEU A 34 16.45 -25.72 2.36
N GLU A 35 17.59 -25.16 1.95
CA GLU A 35 17.87 -23.74 2.12
C GLU A 35 16.91 -22.87 1.29
N LYS A 36 16.65 -23.23 0.02
CA LYS A 36 15.65 -22.52 -0.80
C LYS A 36 14.26 -22.54 -0.17
N ARG A 37 13.86 -23.67 0.44
CA ARG A 37 12.59 -23.77 1.14
C ARG A 37 12.54 -22.84 2.35
N ARG A 38 13.61 -22.75 3.14
CA ARG A 38 13.70 -21.80 4.26
C ARG A 38 13.62 -20.35 3.79
N THR A 39 14.38 -19.98 2.75
CA THR A 39 14.33 -18.65 2.17
C THR A 39 12.92 -18.30 1.72
N LEU A 40 12.26 -19.20 0.97
CA LEU A 40 10.90 -18.97 0.50
C LEU A 40 9.92 -18.78 1.66
N GLN A 41 10.03 -19.59 2.72
CA GLN A 41 9.20 -19.45 3.91
C GLN A 41 9.38 -18.09 4.60
N ASN A 42 10.61 -17.58 4.67
CA ASN A 42 10.88 -16.27 5.24
C ASN A 42 10.34 -15.15 4.35
N THR A 43 10.58 -15.21 3.04
CA THR A 43 10.05 -14.24 2.08
C THR A 43 8.52 -14.19 2.09
N VAL A 44 7.84 -15.34 2.23
CA VAL A 44 6.37 -15.36 2.38
C VAL A 44 5.91 -14.65 3.65
N LYS A 45 6.63 -14.81 4.77
CA LYS A 45 6.31 -14.09 6.01
C LYS A 45 6.50 -12.59 5.87
N GLU A 46 7.61 -12.17 5.25
CA GLU A 46 7.90 -10.77 4.96
C GLU A 46 6.83 -10.17 4.04
N ASN A 47 6.45 -10.87 2.97
CA ASN A 47 5.38 -10.42 2.08
C ASN A 47 4.03 -10.31 2.81
N LYS A 48 3.71 -11.25 3.71
CA LYS A 48 2.48 -11.16 4.51
C LYS A 48 2.51 -9.91 5.40
N PHE A 49 3.64 -9.64 6.04
CA PHE A 49 3.82 -8.45 6.87
C PHE A 49 3.69 -7.15 6.05
N LEU A 50 4.35 -7.07 4.90
CA LEU A 50 4.26 -5.91 4.00
C LEU A 50 2.82 -5.71 3.48
N ASN A 51 2.09 -6.78 3.19
CA ASN A 51 0.68 -6.69 2.82
C ASN A 51 -0.20 -6.18 3.96
N THR A 52 0.08 -6.57 5.21
CA THR A 52 -0.60 -6.01 6.38
C THR A 52 -0.32 -4.51 6.50
N ILE A 53 0.96 -4.10 6.40
CA ILE A 53 1.32 -2.68 6.43
C ILE A 53 0.58 -1.91 5.33
N LYS A 54 0.62 -2.40 4.09
CA LYS A 54 -0.09 -1.78 2.97
C LYS A 54 -1.59 -1.62 3.28
N HIS A 55 -2.22 -2.66 3.81
CA HIS A 55 -3.64 -2.61 4.17
C HIS A 55 -3.93 -1.57 5.25
N ASP A 56 -3.06 -1.42 6.25
CA ASP A 56 -3.19 -0.40 7.28
C ASP A 56 -3.09 1.01 6.66
N TYR A 57 -2.12 1.25 5.76
CA TYR A 57 -2.01 2.51 5.02
C TYR A 57 -3.24 2.82 4.18
N ASP A 58 -3.74 1.84 3.41
CA ASP A 58 -4.96 1.98 2.62
C ASP A 58 -6.15 2.35 3.54
N SER A 59 -6.26 1.70 4.72
CA SER A 59 -7.33 1.95 5.68
C SER A 59 -7.26 3.36 6.29
N TYR A 60 -6.06 3.81 6.65
CA TYR A 60 -5.86 5.18 7.15
C TYR A 60 -6.14 6.23 6.08
N HIS A 61 -5.75 5.95 4.83
CA HIS A 61 -6.03 6.83 3.71
C HIS A 61 -7.54 7.04 3.52
N GLU A 62 -8.31 5.95 3.44
CA GLU A 62 -9.78 5.99 3.35
C GLU A 62 -10.40 6.74 4.53
N TYR A 63 -9.89 6.50 5.75
CA TYR A 63 -10.36 7.21 6.94
C TYR A 63 -10.13 8.72 6.86
N ILE A 64 -8.95 9.17 6.40
CA ILE A 64 -8.62 10.58 6.24
C ILE A 64 -9.51 11.23 5.16
N LEU A 65 -9.73 10.54 4.04
CA LEU A 65 -10.64 11.01 2.98
C LEU A 65 -12.04 11.24 3.54
N LYS A 66 -12.57 10.25 4.27
CA LYS A 66 -13.88 10.36 4.91
C LYS A 66 -13.95 11.52 5.90
N GLN A 67 -12.97 11.65 6.79
CA GLN A 67 -12.96 12.73 7.78
C GLN A 67 -12.97 14.12 7.13
N LYS A 68 -12.19 14.32 6.06
CA LYS A 68 -12.17 15.60 5.33
C LYS A 68 -13.48 15.87 4.61
N GLN A 69 -14.12 14.84 4.05
CA GLN A 69 -15.45 14.97 3.45
C GLN A 69 -16.51 15.34 4.50
N ASP A 70 -16.49 14.70 5.67
CA ASP A 70 -17.39 14.98 6.79
C ASP A 70 -17.17 16.41 7.34
N GLN A 71 -15.91 16.89 7.34
CA GLN A 71 -15.58 18.27 7.69
C GLN A 71 -16.21 19.27 6.71
N ILE A 72 -16.09 19.04 5.40
CA ILE A 72 -16.74 19.87 4.37
C ILE A 72 -18.26 19.90 4.57
N GLN A 73 -18.89 18.76 4.83
CA GLN A 73 -20.34 18.70 5.07
C GLN A 73 -20.75 19.53 6.31
N SER A 74 -19.98 19.40 7.39
CA SER A 74 -20.23 20.14 8.63
C SER A 74 -20.09 21.66 8.42
N MET A 75 -19.08 22.09 7.65
CA MET A 75 -18.89 23.50 7.32
C MET A 75 -19.98 24.06 6.42
N ASN A 76 -20.48 23.28 5.46
CA ASN A 76 -21.64 23.67 4.65
C ASN A 76 -22.90 23.83 5.51
N LEU A 77 -23.12 22.94 6.49
CA LEU A 77 -24.24 23.06 7.42
C LEU A 77 -24.14 24.34 8.26
N LEU A 78 -22.95 24.67 8.78
CA LEU A 78 -22.70 25.92 9.49
C LEU A 78 -22.97 27.13 8.60
N HIS A 79 -22.48 27.12 7.37
CA HIS A 79 -22.71 28.18 6.40
C HIS A 79 -24.20 28.41 6.13
N GLN A 80 -24.96 27.33 5.96
CA GLN A 80 -26.42 27.39 5.76
C GLN A 80 -27.15 27.94 6.99
N TYR A 81 -26.82 27.45 8.18
CA TYR A 81 -27.44 27.93 9.42
C TYR A 81 -27.19 29.43 9.65
N ILE A 82 -25.98 29.89 9.37
CA ILE A 82 -25.63 31.31 9.43
C ILE A 82 -26.45 32.13 8.42
N ASN A 83 -26.63 31.61 7.20
CA ASN A 83 -27.44 32.25 6.18
C ASN A 83 -28.92 32.38 6.63
N ASP A 84 -29.47 31.32 7.22
CA ASP A 84 -30.86 31.31 7.70
C ASP A 84 -31.08 32.32 8.84
N ILE A 85 -30.11 32.47 9.75
CA ILE A 85 -30.16 33.50 10.80
C ILE A 85 -30.16 34.90 10.19
N MET A 86 -29.27 35.18 9.22
CA MET A 86 -29.23 36.49 8.55
C MET A 86 -30.56 36.84 7.88
N LEU A 87 -31.18 35.87 7.18
CA LEU A 87 -32.47 36.05 6.51
C LEU A 87 -33.64 36.20 7.49
N SER A 88 -33.52 35.71 8.73
CA SER A 88 -34.58 35.80 9.73
C SER A 88 -34.84 37.23 10.26
N GLY A 89 -34.04 38.22 9.86
CA GLY A 89 -34.25 39.64 10.20
C GLY A 89 -33.92 40.01 11.65
N LYS A 90 -33.29 39.11 12.41
CA LYS A 90 -32.96 39.30 13.83
C LYS A 90 -31.63 40.01 14.08
N MET A 91 -30.94 40.45 13.03
CA MET A 91 -29.57 40.97 13.09
C MET A 91 -29.53 42.45 12.73
N THR A 92 -28.64 43.21 13.38
CA THR A 92 -28.37 44.60 12.98
C THR A 92 -27.50 44.65 11.72
N ASP A 93 -27.46 45.78 11.01
CA ASP A 93 -26.59 45.95 9.83
C ASP A 93 -25.11 45.64 10.12
N LYS A 94 -24.65 45.96 11.34
CA LYS A 94 -23.29 45.65 11.80
C LYS A 94 -23.08 44.15 11.96
N ASP A 95 -24.05 43.45 12.51
CA ASP A 95 -23.99 41.99 12.70
C ASP A 95 -23.99 41.29 11.34
N ILE A 96 -24.84 41.72 10.40
CA ILE A 96 -24.88 41.19 9.02
C ILE A 96 -23.50 41.35 8.35
N LEU A 97 -22.86 42.51 8.52
CA LEU A 97 -21.57 42.79 7.91
C LEU A 97 -20.44 41.94 8.50
N GLN A 98 -20.50 41.66 9.80
CA GLN A 98 -19.56 40.76 10.48
C GLN A 98 -19.78 39.30 10.06
N THR A 99 -21.02 38.85 10.04
CA THR A 99 -21.40 37.49 9.66
C THR A 99 -21.06 37.16 8.21
N LYS A 100 -21.14 38.14 7.29
CA LYS A 100 -20.64 37.96 5.91
C LYS A 100 -19.13 37.68 5.85
N LYS A 101 -18.33 38.28 6.74
CA LYS A 101 -16.89 38.00 6.81
C LYS A 101 -16.64 36.58 7.31
N GLU A 102 -17.35 36.16 8.35
CA GLU A 102 -17.26 34.81 8.90
C GLU A 102 -17.67 33.74 7.87
N GLN A 103 -18.70 33.98 7.07
CA GLN A 103 -19.06 33.10 5.94
C GLN A 103 -17.94 33.00 4.90
N GLN A 104 -17.28 34.11 4.57
CA GLN A 104 -16.16 34.08 3.63
C GLN A 104 -14.97 33.28 4.18
N GLU A 105 -14.72 33.33 5.49
CA GLU A 105 -13.71 32.50 6.14
C GLU A 105 -14.06 31.01 6.06
N ILE A 106 -15.33 30.65 6.33
CA ILE A 106 -15.82 29.27 6.18
C ILE A 106 -15.62 28.76 4.75
N LEU A 107 -15.95 29.56 3.73
CA LEU A 107 -15.78 29.15 2.33
C LEU A 107 -14.32 28.94 1.96
N ARG A 108 -13.42 29.84 2.41
CA ARG A 108 -11.97 29.69 2.18
C ARG A 108 -11.41 28.43 2.82
N GLU A 109 -11.88 28.09 4.02
CA GLU A 109 -11.44 26.89 4.72
C GLU A 109 -11.97 25.62 4.02
N ILE A 110 -13.22 25.64 3.50
CA ILE A 110 -13.73 24.55 2.65
C ILE A 110 -12.82 24.34 1.42
N ASP A 111 -12.44 25.42 0.74
CA ASP A 111 -11.57 25.34 -0.44
C ASP A 111 -10.17 24.81 -0.08
N THR A 112 -9.62 25.21 1.06
CA THR A 112 -8.36 24.68 1.60
C THR A 112 -8.44 23.16 1.86
N ILE A 113 -9.55 22.68 2.41
CA ILE A 113 -9.77 21.25 2.65
C ILE A 113 -9.92 20.49 1.32
N ARG A 114 -10.60 21.07 0.32
CA ARG A 114 -10.73 20.48 -1.02
C ARG A 114 -9.37 20.34 -1.71
N GLU A 115 -8.54 21.38 -1.69
CA GLU A 115 -7.18 21.31 -2.25
C GLU A 115 -6.34 20.24 -1.54
N SER A 116 -6.50 20.10 -0.21
CA SER A 116 -5.84 19.04 0.55
C SER A 116 -6.34 17.65 0.17
N LEU A 117 -7.65 17.48 -0.09
CA LEU A 117 -8.22 16.22 -0.58
C LEU A 117 -7.68 15.87 -1.97
N ASP A 118 -7.66 16.84 -2.88
CA ASP A 118 -7.16 16.64 -4.25
C ASP A 118 -5.71 16.18 -4.24
N LYS A 119 -4.86 16.73 -3.36
CA LYS A 119 -3.47 16.26 -3.20
C LYS A 119 -3.41 14.81 -2.72
N ILE A 120 -4.20 14.47 -1.69
CA ILE A 120 -4.23 13.12 -1.13
C ILE A 120 -4.71 12.09 -2.17
N VAL A 121 -5.72 12.43 -2.97
CA VAL A 121 -6.25 11.55 -4.02
C VAL A 121 -5.27 11.40 -5.19
N ASN A 122 -4.61 12.49 -5.60
CA ASN A 122 -3.74 12.49 -6.78
C ASN A 122 -2.30 11.99 -6.51
N GLU A 123 -1.83 11.96 -5.26
CA GLU A 123 -0.50 11.41 -4.92
C GLU A 123 -0.40 9.88 -5.10
N ASN A 124 -1.52 9.18 -5.36
CA ASN A 124 -1.58 7.72 -5.50
C ASN A 124 -1.91 7.22 -6.94
N GLN A 125 -1.88 8.10 -7.95
CA GLN A 125 -2.00 7.74 -9.38
C GLN A 125 -0.64 7.73 -10.07
#